data_AF-A0A3D0HHH5-F1
#
_entry.id   AF-A0A3D0HHH5-F1
#
_cell.length_a   1.000
_cell.length_b   1.000
_cell.length_c   1.000
_cell.angle_alpha   90.00
_cell.angle_beta   90.00
_cell.angle_gamma   90.00
#
_symmetry.space_group_name_H-M   'P 1'
#
loop_
_entity.id
_entity.type
_entity.pdbx_description
1 polymer ?
#
loop_
_entity_poly.entity_id
_entity_poly.type
_entity_poly.pdbx_seq_one_letter_code
_entity_poly.pdbx_strand_id
1 'polypeptide(L)' 'TSNSAALLRNLNSKTDIVRVGIAIYGISPSNETEDVASRLRSAMSLHARVSHVQRLAAGEGVS' A
#
# COMPACT_ATOMS: atom_id res chain seq x y z
N THR A 1 -1.08 16.49 16.51
CA THR A 1 -2.06 15.69 15.77
C THR A 1 -1.35 14.47 15.20
N SER A 2 -1.94 13.27 15.26
CA SER A 2 -1.24 12.00 14.98
C SER A 2 -1.80 11.31 13.73
N ASN A 3 -0.95 10.73 12.88
CA ASN A 3 -1.34 10.00 11.67
C ASN A 3 -1.16 8.48 11.82
N SER A 4 -1.33 7.69 10.75
CA SER A 4 -1.14 6.23 10.76
C SER A 4 0.21 5.78 11.35
N ALA A 5 1.33 6.41 10.93
CA ALA A 5 2.66 6.05 11.41
C ALA A 5 2.87 6.36 12.90
N ALA A 6 2.34 7.50 13.37
CA ALA A 6 2.40 7.87 14.78
C ALA A 6 1.53 6.93 15.64
N LEU A 7 0.36 6.53 15.14
CA LEU A 7 -0.51 5.58 15.83
C LEU A 7 0.14 4.20 15.95
N LEU A 8 0.62 3.61 14.84
CA LEU A 8 1.19 2.26 14.85
C LEU A 8 2.44 2.13 15.72
N ARG A 9 3.21 3.22 15.86
CA ARG A 9 4.41 3.26 16.72
C ARG A 9 4.12 3.72 18.16
N ASN A 10 2.85 3.87 18.55
CA ASN A 10 2.44 4.37 19.87
C ASN A 10 3.04 5.74 20.25
N LEU A 11 3.20 6.64 19.27
CA LEU A 11 3.74 8.00 19.46
C LEU A 11 2.65 9.07 19.65
N ASN A 12 1.41 8.65 19.96
CA ASN A 12 0.22 9.51 20.02
C ASN A 12 -0.14 9.98 21.44
N SER A 13 0.77 9.85 22.41
CA SER A 13 0.56 10.12 23.85
C SER A 13 0.13 11.54 24.22
N LYS A 14 0.11 12.47 23.25
CA LYS A 14 -0.24 13.89 23.44
C LYS A 14 -1.57 14.29 22.78
N THR A 15 -2.35 13.35 22.26
CA THR A 15 -3.57 13.66 21.50
C THR A 15 -4.71 12.69 21.80
N ASP A 16 -5.89 13.24 22.12
CA ASP A 16 -7.12 12.45 22.30
C ASP A 16 -7.73 11.99 20.96
N ILE A 17 -7.31 12.59 19.85
CA ILE A 17 -7.77 12.29 18.50
C ILE A 17 -6.62 12.01 17.54
N VAL A 18 -6.78 10.97 16.72
CA VAL A 18 -5.83 10.57 15.68
C VAL A 18 -6.51 10.57 14.30
N ARG A 19 -5.77 10.92 13.26
CA ARG A 19 -6.22 10.90 11.86
C ARG A 19 -5.55 9.76 11.13
N VAL A 20 -6.16 8.59 11.20
CA VAL A 20 -5.66 7.40 10.49
C VAL A 20 -6.04 7.48 9.02
N GLY A 21 -5.07 7.29 8.14
CA GLY A 21 -5.26 7.32 6.69
C GLY A 21 -4.80 6.01 6.06
N ILE A 22 -3.55 5.96 5.60
CA ILE A 22 -3.01 4.83 4.80
C ILE A 22 -3.20 3.44 5.43
N ALA A 23 -3.17 3.33 6.76
CA ALA A 23 -3.38 2.06 7.46
C ALA A 23 -4.82 1.52 7.34
N ILE A 24 -5.82 2.39 7.09
CA ILE A 24 -7.21 1.97 6.83
C ILE A 24 -7.29 1.12 5.55
N TYR A 25 -6.44 1.41 4.56
CA TYR A 25 -6.36 0.66 3.31
C TYR A 25 -5.49 -0.60 3.43
N GLY A 26 -5.00 -0.91 4.63
CA GLY A 26 -4.17 -2.06 4.88
C GLY A 26 -2.72 -1.91 4.43
N ILE A 27 -2.24 -0.66 4.29
CA ILE A 27 -0.90 -0.36 3.80
C ILE A 27 -0.04 0.16 4.95
N SER A 28 1.15 -0.43 5.12
CA SER A 28 2.16 0.03 6.08
C SER A 28 2.60 1.47 5.74
N PRO A 29 2.63 2.41 6.70
CA PRO A 29 3.03 3.79 6.42
C PRO A 29 4.46 3.96 5.89
N SER A 30 5.37 3.06 6.26
CA SER A 30 6.74 2.96 5.74
C SER A 30 7.32 1.56 6.02
N ASN A 31 8.47 1.24 5.41
CA ASN A 31 9.15 -0.04 5.60
C ASN A 31 9.51 -0.28 7.08
N GLU A 32 9.88 0.76 7.82
CA GLU A 32 10.24 0.71 9.24
C GLU A 32 9.03 0.46 10.16
N THR A 33 7.82 0.38 9.62
CA THR A 33 6.59 0.08 10.36
C THR A 33 5.94 -1.24 9.97
N GLU A 34 6.58 -2.05 9.12
CA GLU A 34 6.04 -3.33 8.67
C GLU A 34 5.82 -4.34 9.81
N ASP A 35 6.73 -4.37 10.78
CA ASP A 35 6.69 -5.23 11.96
C ASP A 35 5.42 -5.01 12.79
N VAL A 36 5.07 -3.74 13.03
CA VAL A 36 3.87 -3.32 13.75
C VAL A 36 2.62 -3.26 12.88
N ALA A 37 2.76 -3.34 11.55
CA ALA A 37 1.67 -3.36 10.59
C ALA A 37 1.25 -4.78 10.15
N SER A 38 1.83 -5.83 10.73
CA SER A 38 1.62 -7.24 10.34
C SER A 38 0.16 -7.73 10.31
N ARG A 39 -0.77 -7.04 10.97
CA ARG A 39 -2.21 -7.37 10.99
C ARG A 39 -3.04 -6.59 9.97
N LEU A 40 -2.44 -5.62 9.27
CA LEU A 40 -3.11 -4.88 8.21
C LEU A 40 -3.41 -5.81 7.04
N ARG A 41 -4.59 -5.65 6.43
CA ARG A 41 -5.01 -6.41 5.25
C ARG A 41 -5.28 -5.45 4.11
N SER A 42 -4.55 -5.61 3.00
CA SER A 42 -4.75 -4.77 1.81
C SER A 42 -6.22 -4.77 1.41
N ALA A 43 -6.79 -3.58 1.30
CA ALA A 43 -8.19 -3.39 0.91
C ALA A 43 -8.37 -3.39 -0.62
N MET A 44 -7.27 -3.37 -1.39
CA MET A 44 -7.31 -3.18 -2.83
C MET A 44 -6.35 -4.14 -3.54
N SER A 45 -6.82 -4.65 -4.69
CA SER A 45 -6.05 -5.48 -5.61
C SER A 45 -6.39 -5.09 -7.04
N LEU A 46 -5.40 -5.07 -7.94
CA LEU A 46 -5.58 -4.80 -9.36
C LEU A 46 -5.54 -6.10 -10.16
N HIS A 47 -6.49 -6.28 -11.09
CA HIS A 47 -6.60 -7.45 -11.94
C HIS A 47 -6.72 -7.02 -13.40
N ALA A 48 -6.13 -7.81 -14.31
CA ALA A 48 -6.20 -7.61 -15.75
C ALA A 48 -6.29 -8.95 -16.48
N ARG A 49 -6.57 -8.92 -17.78
CA ARG A 49 -6.59 -10.11 -18.65
C ARG A 49 -5.83 -9.83 -19.94
N VAL A 50 -5.25 -10.88 -20.51
CA VAL A 50 -4.63 -10.81 -21.85
C VAL A 50 -5.73 -10.58 -22.87
N SER A 51 -5.70 -9.42 -23.53
CA SER A 51 -6.67 -9.06 -24.57
C SER A 51 -6.23 -9.48 -25.97
N HIS A 52 -4.92 -9.60 -26.20
CA HIS A 52 -4.36 -9.91 -27.52
C HIS A 52 -3.04 -10.67 -27.42
N VAL A 53 -2.82 -11.61 -28.33
CA VAL A 53 -1.56 -12.36 -28.47
C VAL A 53 -1.19 -12.39 -29.94
N GLN A 54 0.05 -12.02 -30.25
CA GLN A 54 0.55 -12.05 -31.62
C GLN A 54 2.02 -12.49 -31.68
N ARG A 55 2.43 -12.98 -32.86
CA ARG A 55 3.83 -13.24 -33.20
C ARG A 55 4.36 -12.08 -34.04
N LEU A 56 5.58 -11.65 -33.76
CA LEU A 56 6.22 -10.52 -34.43
C LEU A 56 7.41 -11.00 -35.27
N ALA A 57 7.67 -10.34 -36.39
CA ALA A 57 8.89 -10.56 -37.16
C ALA A 57 10.11 -9.90 -36.51
N ALA A 58 11.30 -10.31 -36.96
CA ALA A 58 12.55 -9.69 -36.50
C ALA A 58 12.60 -8.21 -36.90
N GLY A 59 12.90 -7.34 -35.94
CA GLY A 59 12.96 -5.90 -36.14
C GLY A 59 11.65 -5.14 -35.86
N GLU A 60 10.56 -5.83 -35.51
CA GLU A 60 9.33 -5.16 -35.07
C GLU A 60 9.46 -4.65 -33.62
N GLY A 61 9.03 -3.40 -33.39
CA GLY A 61 9.09 -2.75 -32.07
C GLY A 61 7.86 -3.01 -31.19
N VAL A 62 8.05 -3.00 -29.87
CA VAL A 62 7.00 -3.15 -28.83
C VAL A 62 7.14 -2.08 -27.74
N SER A 63 6.06 -1.81 -27.00
CA SER A 63 6.00 -0.93 -25.82
C SER A 63 5.21 -1.57 -24.69
#